data_AF-A0A0C1Z7T2-F1
#
_entry.id   AF-A0A0C1Z7T2-F1
#
_cell.length_a   1.000
_cell.length_b   1.000
_cell.length_c   1.000
_cell.angle_alpha   90.00
_cell.angle_beta   90.00
_cell.angle_gamma   90.00
#
_symmetry.space_group_name_H-M   'P 1'
#
loop_
_entity.id
_entity.type
_entity.pdbx_description
1 polymer ?
#
loop_
_entity_poly.entity_id
_entity_poly.type
_entity_poly.pdbx_seq_one_letter_code
_entity_poly.pdbx_strand_id
1 'polypeptide(L)'
;MEPRRISRHSAVAGTIIWIVWQLLSSNFAPLVLFVLSPLVLVPLLLAAVVDAHEESPLWRALCWAQLPCALLLPLGLSLDPGAFALLACLPWAGWTVVAAVEGLRRMWGMLREGGLRGLYDTELAIAAGLSFPVIGSGWLLCDRLAIEPLGFSPLIVLLTAVHFHHAGFTLPISAGLLGRAMPQREPWRAAAVGVVFAVPLVAVGITVSPLIEVVGSLLTVTAAVTVGVGMLRRSTSLPPTPLLPALLSALAGACLLAAMMFAGSYAIGEYTGTPWPDIGSMIQLHGAVNALGFGLLGAWAWHLSPPASPRKIATNE
;
A
#
# COMPACT_ATOMS: atom_id res chain seq x y z
N MET A 1 -9.57 15.50 -18.73
CA MET A 1 -8.47 15.87 -17.81
C MET A 1 -7.42 14.77 -17.84
N GLU A 2 -6.16 15.12 -17.70
CA GLU A 2 -5.03 14.18 -17.58
C GLU A 2 -5.16 13.34 -16.28
N PRO A 3 -4.94 12.01 -16.31
CA PRO A 3 -5.04 11.13 -15.14
C PRO A 3 -4.34 11.64 -13.89
N ARG A 4 -3.12 12.16 -14.05
CA ARG A 4 -2.33 12.70 -12.95
C ARG A 4 -3.00 13.89 -12.27
N ARG A 5 -3.66 14.77 -13.04
CA ARG A 5 -4.43 15.91 -12.47
C ARG A 5 -5.68 15.44 -11.74
N ILE A 6 -6.37 14.43 -12.26
CA ILE A 6 -7.56 13.86 -11.63
C ILE A 6 -7.20 13.29 -10.26
N SER A 7 -6.17 12.43 -10.21
CA SER A 7 -5.71 11.82 -8.96
C SER A 7 -5.21 12.86 -7.94
N ARG A 8 -4.61 13.98 -8.38
CA ARG A 8 -4.28 15.12 -7.50
C ARG A 8 -5.51 15.73 -6.85
N HIS A 9 -6.53 16.06 -7.64
CA HIS A 9 -7.76 16.61 -7.10
C HIS A 9 -8.47 15.62 -6.17
N SER A 10 -8.45 14.33 -6.51
CA SER A 10 -8.97 13.27 -5.65
C SER A 10 -8.26 13.23 -4.30
N ALA A 11 -6.93 13.33 -4.26
CA ALA A 11 -6.17 13.34 -3.01
C ALA A 11 -6.47 14.55 -2.14
N VAL A 12 -6.62 15.75 -2.73
CA VAL A 12 -6.98 16.97 -1.99
C VAL A 12 -8.40 16.85 -1.42
N ALA A 13 -9.37 16.48 -2.24
CA ALA A 13 -10.75 16.30 -1.80
C ALA A 13 -10.86 15.21 -0.73
N GLY A 14 -10.19 14.07 -0.95
CA GLY A 14 -10.15 12.97 0.01
C GLY A 14 -9.48 13.34 1.32
N THR A 15 -8.43 14.19 1.31
CA THR A 15 -7.81 14.71 2.55
C THR A 15 -8.80 15.56 3.34
N ILE A 16 -9.55 16.45 2.67
CA ILE A 16 -10.57 17.28 3.33
C ILE A 16 -11.66 16.39 3.93
N ILE A 17 -12.17 15.41 3.16
CA ILE A 17 -13.20 14.48 3.63
C ILE A 17 -12.69 13.67 4.83
N TRP A 18 -11.46 13.15 4.75
CA TRP A 18 -10.85 12.37 5.82
C TRP A 18 -10.69 13.19 7.11
N ILE A 19 -10.25 14.46 7.02
CA ILE A 19 -10.16 15.35 8.19
C ILE A 19 -11.55 15.65 8.75
N VAL A 20 -12.51 16.06 7.91
CA VAL A 20 -13.86 16.42 8.35
C VAL A 20 -14.55 15.22 9.01
N TRP A 21 -14.47 14.02 8.43
CA TRP A 21 -15.07 12.82 9.00
C TRP A 21 -14.47 12.46 10.38
N GLN A 22 -13.16 12.61 10.56
CA GLN A 22 -12.53 12.41 11.87
C GLN A 22 -13.00 13.43 12.92
N LEU A 23 -13.18 14.69 12.53
CA LEU A 23 -13.64 15.73 13.46
C LEU A 23 -15.11 15.54 13.87
N LEU A 24 -15.92 14.94 13.00
CA LEU A 24 -17.34 14.72 13.23
C LEU A 24 -17.66 13.37 13.88
N SER A 25 -16.67 12.50 14.11
CA SER A 25 -16.91 11.14 14.59
C SER A 25 -15.83 10.69 15.57
N SER A 26 -16.24 10.09 16.68
CA SER A 26 -15.33 9.47 17.67
C SER A 26 -14.82 8.13 17.15
N ASN A 27 -13.93 8.18 16.15
CA ASN A 27 -13.52 7.01 15.40
C ASN A 27 -12.41 6.22 16.10
N PHE A 28 -12.53 4.89 16.04
CA PHE A 28 -11.47 3.96 16.43
C PHE A 28 -10.27 4.09 15.46
N ALA A 29 -9.04 4.14 15.99
CA ALA A 29 -7.84 4.47 15.21
C ALA A 29 -7.64 3.60 13.94
N PRO A 30 -7.84 2.27 13.96
CA PRO A 30 -7.78 1.45 12.74
C PRO A 30 -8.73 1.88 11.62
N LEU A 31 -9.95 2.37 11.94
CA LEU A 31 -10.89 2.88 10.93
C LEU A 31 -10.39 4.18 10.32
N VAL A 32 -9.83 5.06 11.16
CA VAL A 32 -9.20 6.31 10.71
C VAL A 32 -8.06 6.01 9.73
N LEU A 33 -7.19 5.07 10.10
CA LEU A 33 -6.09 4.64 9.25
C LEU A 33 -6.59 3.92 8.00
N PHE A 34 -7.65 3.11 8.09
CA PHE A 34 -8.24 2.48 6.91
C PHE A 34 -8.64 3.54 5.88
N VAL A 35 -9.48 4.51 6.27
CA VAL A 35 -10.04 5.53 5.36
C VAL A 35 -8.94 6.42 4.75
N LEU A 36 -7.84 6.65 5.48
CA LEU A 36 -6.69 7.39 4.96
C LEU A 36 -6.16 6.79 3.65
N SER A 37 -6.14 5.46 3.52
CA SER A 37 -5.57 4.83 2.33
C SER A 37 -6.43 5.08 1.08
N PRO A 38 -7.71 4.68 1.02
CA PRO A 38 -8.59 4.96 -0.11
C PRO A 38 -8.74 6.44 -0.43
N LEU A 39 -8.87 7.32 0.56
CA LEU A 39 -9.11 8.75 0.29
C LEU A 39 -7.85 9.55 -0.03
N VAL A 40 -6.68 9.15 0.48
CA VAL A 40 -5.46 9.98 0.39
C VAL A 40 -4.31 9.22 -0.27
N LEU A 41 -3.92 8.06 0.27
CA LEU A 41 -2.72 7.36 -0.20
C LEU A 41 -2.88 6.81 -1.62
N VAL A 42 -4.01 6.18 -1.90
CA VAL A 42 -4.32 5.61 -3.22
C VAL A 42 -4.25 6.67 -4.32
N PRO A 43 -5.00 7.78 -4.26
CA PRO A 43 -4.91 8.80 -5.31
C PRO A 43 -3.52 9.44 -5.43
N LEU A 44 -2.81 9.70 -4.32
CA LEU A 44 -1.44 10.23 -4.37
C LEU A 44 -0.48 9.29 -5.10
N LEU A 45 -0.55 7.99 -4.79
CA LEU A 45 0.33 6.98 -5.34
C LEU A 45 -0.04 6.59 -6.78
N LEU A 46 -1.32 6.55 -7.13
CA LEU A 46 -1.73 6.43 -8.53
C LEU A 46 -1.13 7.55 -9.37
N ALA A 47 -1.20 8.80 -8.90
CA ALA A 47 -0.60 9.94 -9.58
C ALA A 47 0.93 9.84 -9.75
N ALA A 48 1.62 9.10 -8.88
CA ALA A 48 3.05 8.86 -8.94
C ALA A 48 3.43 7.67 -9.85
N VAL A 49 2.51 6.71 -10.04
CA VAL A 49 2.69 5.56 -10.93
C VAL A 49 2.42 5.90 -12.39
N VAL A 50 1.50 6.85 -12.67
CA VAL A 50 1.17 7.25 -14.05
C VAL A 50 2.40 7.77 -14.78
N ASP A 51 2.72 7.14 -15.92
CA ASP A 51 3.56 7.74 -16.96
C ASP A 51 2.67 8.23 -18.11
N ALA A 52 2.98 9.40 -18.66
CA ALA A 52 2.27 9.96 -19.81
C ALA A 52 2.31 9.03 -21.04
N HIS A 53 3.31 8.15 -21.12
CA HIS A 53 3.46 7.17 -22.20
C HIS A 53 2.74 5.82 -21.96
N GLU A 54 2.23 5.56 -20.74
CA GLU A 54 1.52 4.32 -20.37
C GLU A 54 0.00 4.51 -20.22
N GLU A 55 -0.54 5.66 -20.64
CA GLU A 55 -1.96 5.94 -20.47
C GLU A 55 -2.85 4.98 -21.25
N SER A 56 -3.47 4.04 -20.53
CA SER A 56 -4.52 3.17 -21.07
C SER A 56 -5.92 3.72 -20.75
N PRO A 57 -6.96 3.39 -21.54
CA PRO A 57 -8.35 3.72 -21.19
C PRO A 57 -8.75 3.17 -19.82
N LEU A 58 -8.25 1.99 -19.45
CA LEU A 58 -8.46 1.37 -18.14
C LEU A 58 -7.85 2.23 -17.02
N TRP A 59 -6.62 2.71 -17.19
CA TRP A 59 -5.96 3.57 -16.21
C TRP A 59 -6.68 4.90 -16.02
N ARG A 60 -7.14 5.51 -17.13
CA ARG A 60 -7.97 6.73 -17.09
C ARG A 60 -9.27 6.49 -16.31
N ALA A 61 -9.95 5.36 -16.57
CA ALA A 61 -11.16 4.98 -15.85
C ALA A 61 -10.89 4.77 -14.36
N LEU A 62 -9.78 4.09 -14.01
CA LEU A 62 -9.34 3.92 -12.62
C LEU A 62 -9.17 5.24 -11.89
N CYS A 63 -8.44 6.19 -12.47
CA CYS A 63 -8.23 7.52 -11.87
C CYS A 63 -9.54 8.28 -11.68
N TRP A 64 -10.46 8.23 -12.66
CA TRP A 64 -11.77 8.90 -12.58
C TRP A 64 -12.70 8.28 -11.54
N ALA A 65 -12.79 6.94 -11.50
CA ALA A 65 -13.67 6.21 -10.60
C ALA A 65 -13.17 6.22 -9.15
N GLN A 66 -11.88 6.49 -8.92
CA GLN A 66 -11.23 6.36 -7.61
C GLN A 66 -11.98 7.12 -6.51
N LEU A 67 -12.11 8.45 -6.62
CA LEU A 67 -12.75 9.24 -5.57
C LEU A 67 -14.24 8.87 -5.43
N PRO A 68 -15.07 8.85 -6.49
CA PRO A 68 -16.48 8.45 -6.40
C PRO A 68 -16.70 7.11 -5.68
N CYS A 69 -15.85 6.12 -5.96
CA CYS A 69 -15.91 4.81 -5.31
C CYS A 69 -15.47 4.84 -3.83
N ALA A 70 -14.58 5.74 -3.45
CA ALA A 70 -14.09 5.87 -2.07
C ALA A 70 -14.98 6.76 -1.18
N LEU A 71 -15.82 7.63 -1.76
CA LEU A 71 -16.62 8.63 -1.02
C LEU A 71 -17.53 8.05 0.05
N LEU A 72 -18.10 6.86 -0.18
CA LEU A 72 -19.05 6.23 0.72
C LEU A 72 -18.39 5.38 1.82
N LEU A 73 -17.08 5.17 1.76
CA LEU A 73 -16.37 4.38 2.77
C LEU A 73 -16.50 4.93 4.19
N PRO A 74 -16.31 6.24 4.46
CA PRO A 74 -16.48 6.77 5.81
C PRO A 74 -17.87 6.49 6.38
N LEU A 75 -18.91 6.64 5.54
CA LEU A 75 -20.28 6.33 5.92
C LEU A 75 -20.45 4.83 6.23
N GLY A 76 -20.03 3.95 5.32
CA GLY A 76 -20.12 2.50 5.52
C GLY A 76 -19.36 2.01 6.75
N LEU A 77 -18.29 2.71 7.12
CA LEU A 77 -17.49 2.40 8.31
C LEU A 77 -18.08 2.92 9.62
N SER A 78 -18.87 3.99 9.56
CA SER A 78 -19.60 4.56 10.71
C SER A 78 -20.93 3.87 11.00
N LEU A 79 -21.41 3.00 10.11
CA LEU A 79 -22.61 2.20 10.31
C LEU A 79 -22.28 0.87 11.01
N ASP A 80 -23.23 0.35 11.78
CA ASP A 80 -23.18 -1.01 12.30
C ASP A 80 -23.15 -2.03 11.14
N PRO A 81 -22.49 -3.19 11.31
CA PRO A 81 -22.47 -4.24 10.30
C PRO A 81 -23.88 -4.61 9.83
N GLY A 82 -24.06 -4.68 8.51
CA GLY A 82 -25.35 -4.93 7.88
C GLY A 82 -25.39 -4.51 6.41
N ALA A 83 -26.58 -4.62 5.80
CA ALA A 83 -26.77 -4.39 4.37
C ALA A 83 -26.37 -2.97 3.92
N PHE A 84 -26.70 -1.93 4.70
CA PHE A 84 -26.35 -0.55 4.34
C PHE A 84 -24.84 -0.29 4.42
N ALA A 85 -24.16 -0.82 5.44
CA ALA A 85 -22.71 -0.73 5.57
C ALA A 85 -22.01 -1.45 4.41
N LEU A 86 -22.50 -2.65 4.04
CA LEU A 86 -22.04 -3.39 2.87
C LEU A 86 -22.21 -2.56 1.58
N LEU A 87 -23.42 -2.09 1.30
CA LEU A 87 -23.74 -1.33 0.08
C LEU A 87 -22.87 -0.07 -0.06
N ALA A 88 -22.56 0.61 1.04
CA ALA A 88 -21.67 1.76 1.05
C ALA A 88 -20.20 1.41 0.74
N CYS A 89 -19.76 0.19 1.06
CA CYS A 89 -18.40 -0.29 0.78
C CYS A 89 -18.24 -0.97 -0.60
N LEU A 90 -19.34 -1.43 -1.23
CA LEU A 90 -19.30 -2.09 -2.54
C LEU A 90 -18.65 -1.26 -3.68
N PRO A 91 -18.89 0.07 -3.79
CA PRO A 91 -18.24 0.86 -4.85
C PRO A 91 -16.72 0.81 -4.77
N TRP A 92 -16.16 0.89 -3.56
CA TRP A 92 -14.72 0.77 -3.33
C TRP A 92 -14.21 -0.64 -3.64
N ALA A 93 -14.93 -1.69 -3.20
CA ALA A 93 -14.58 -3.06 -3.53
C ALA A 93 -14.59 -3.31 -5.06
N GLY A 94 -15.56 -2.73 -5.77
CA GLY A 94 -15.58 -2.76 -7.24
C GLY A 94 -14.37 -2.06 -7.85
N TRP A 95 -13.96 -0.91 -7.30
CA TRP A 95 -12.77 -0.21 -7.75
C TRP A 95 -11.49 -1.03 -7.56
N THR A 96 -11.32 -1.72 -6.42
CA THR A 96 -10.14 -2.57 -6.17
C THR A 96 -10.08 -3.78 -7.10
N VAL A 97 -11.23 -4.32 -7.53
CA VAL A 97 -11.27 -5.35 -8.60
C VAL A 97 -10.69 -4.80 -9.90
N VAL A 98 -11.11 -3.61 -10.33
CA VAL A 98 -10.59 -2.99 -11.56
C VAL A 98 -9.08 -2.69 -11.43
N ALA A 99 -8.63 -2.25 -10.26
CA ALA A 99 -7.21 -2.02 -9.99
C ALA A 99 -6.40 -3.33 -10.08
N ALA A 100 -6.95 -4.42 -9.55
CA ALA A 100 -6.33 -5.74 -9.66
C ALA A 100 -6.27 -6.23 -11.11
N VAL A 101 -7.28 -5.96 -11.94
CA VAL A 101 -7.23 -6.28 -13.38
C VAL A 101 -6.06 -5.56 -14.06
N GLU A 102 -5.84 -4.28 -13.75
CA GLU A 102 -4.68 -3.54 -14.27
C GLU A 102 -3.34 -4.10 -13.74
N GLY A 103 -3.27 -4.45 -12.46
CA GLY A 103 -2.09 -5.11 -11.88
C GLY A 103 -1.77 -6.43 -12.57
N LEU A 104 -2.77 -7.30 -12.76
CA LEU A 104 -2.66 -8.55 -13.50
C LEU A 104 -2.26 -8.33 -14.97
N ARG A 105 -2.79 -7.29 -15.63
CA ARG A 105 -2.41 -6.92 -17.00
C ARG A 105 -0.91 -6.57 -17.08
N ARG A 106 -0.38 -5.81 -16.13
CA ARG A 106 1.05 -5.47 -16.03
C ARG A 106 1.90 -6.73 -15.81
N MET A 107 1.50 -7.58 -14.86
CA MET A 107 2.18 -8.86 -14.58
C MET A 107 2.20 -9.79 -15.80
N TRP A 108 1.09 -9.88 -16.52
CA TRP A 108 1.00 -10.65 -17.75
C TRP A 108 1.89 -10.09 -18.87
N GLY A 109 2.01 -8.76 -18.98
CA GLY A 109 2.95 -8.11 -19.88
C GLY A 109 4.40 -8.51 -19.60
N MET A 110 4.82 -8.47 -18.33
CA MET A 110 6.16 -8.91 -17.89
C MET A 110 6.43 -10.38 -18.24
N LEU A 111 5.44 -11.25 -17.99
CA LEU A 111 5.54 -12.68 -18.34
C LEU A 111 5.63 -12.91 -19.85
N ARG A 112 4.90 -12.15 -20.67
CA ARG A 112 4.97 -12.26 -22.13
C ARG A 112 6.30 -11.79 -22.70
N GLU A 113 6.86 -10.72 -22.16
CA GLU A 113 8.11 -10.15 -22.68
C GLU A 113 9.36 -10.92 -22.20
N GLY A 114 9.38 -11.42 -20.96
CA GLY A 114 10.57 -12.01 -20.34
C GLY A 114 10.39 -13.37 -19.65
N GLY A 115 9.21 -14.00 -19.76
CA GLY A 115 8.88 -15.23 -19.03
C GLY A 115 8.97 -15.06 -17.51
N LEU A 116 9.30 -16.13 -16.79
CA LEU A 116 9.49 -16.08 -15.34
C LEU A 116 10.63 -15.14 -14.91
N ARG A 117 11.65 -14.94 -15.77
CA ARG A 117 12.73 -13.98 -15.49
C ARG A 117 12.23 -12.54 -15.54
N GLY A 118 11.22 -12.26 -16.37
CA GLY A 118 10.55 -10.96 -16.44
C GLY A 118 9.81 -10.58 -15.17
N LEU A 119 9.45 -11.56 -14.31
CA LEU A 119 8.87 -11.30 -13.00
C LEU A 119 9.90 -10.82 -11.97
N TYR A 120 11.19 -11.06 -12.20
CA TYR A 120 12.25 -10.50 -11.36
C TYR A 120 12.52 -9.04 -11.75
N ASP A 121 11.51 -8.20 -11.56
CA ASP A 121 11.49 -6.79 -11.91
C ASP A 121 10.77 -5.98 -10.81
N THR A 122 11.16 -4.73 -10.64
CA THR A 122 10.54 -3.82 -9.67
C THR A 122 9.09 -3.47 -10.01
N GLU A 123 8.70 -3.54 -11.29
CA GLU A 123 7.33 -3.37 -11.76
C GLU A 123 6.39 -4.45 -11.22
N LEU A 124 6.91 -5.64 -10.84
CA LEU A 124 6.11 -6.67 -10.18
C LEU A 124 5.51 -6.14 -8.87
N ALA A 125 6.25 -5.32 -8.13
CA ALA A 125 5.74 -4.72 -6.91
C ALA A 125 4.63 -3.69 -7.21
N ILE A 126 4.73 -2.93 -8.30
CA ILE A 126 3.61 -2.03 -8.68
C ILE A 126 2.37 -2.84 -9.06
N ALA A 127 2.53 -3.89 -9.86
CA ALA A 127 1.45 -4.79 -10.23
C ALA A 127 0.78 -5.43 -9.01
N ALA A 128 1.57 -5.92 -8.06
CA ALA A 128 1.09 -6.49 -6.80
C ALA A 128 0.38 -5.44 -5.93
N GLY A 129 0.96 -4.25 -5.81
CA GLY A 129 0.38 -3.14 -5.06
C GLY A 129 -0.99 -2.73 -5.59
N LEU A 130 -1.21 -2.75 -6.90
CA LEU A 130 -2.53 -2.53 -7.49
C LEU A 130 -3.51 -3.69 -7.26
N SER A 131 -3.02 -4.90 -7.01
CA SER A 131 -3.82 -6.12 -6.92
C SER A 131 -4.25 -6.46 -5.49
N PHE A 132 -3.34 -6.38 -4.53
CA PHE A 132 -3.57 -6.75 -3.13
C PHE A 132 -4.75 -6.05 -2.43
N PRO A 133 -5.12 -4.78 -2.73
CA PRO A 133 -6.31 -4.17 -2.15
C PRO A 133 -7.62 -4.93 -2.39
N VAL A 134 -7.73 -5.74 -3.45
CA VAL A 134 -8.92 -6.56 -3.69
C VAL A 134 -9.14 -7.60 -2.59
N ILE A 135 -8.04 -8.16 -2.07
CA ILE A 135 -8.08 -9.07 -0.92
C ILE A 135 -8.58 -8.29 0.29
N GLY A 136 -7.99 -7.13 0.56
CA GLY A 136 -8.43 -6.25 1.64
C GLY A 136 -9.89 -5.84 1.56
N SER A 137 -10.42 -5.62 0.35
CA SER A 137 -11.84 -5.35 0.13
C SER A 137 -12.70 -6.57 0.44
N GLY A 138 -12.27 -7.79 0.11
CA GLY A 138 -12.98 -9.01 0.53
C GLY A 138 -13.12 -9.10 2.06
N TRP A 139 -12.04 -8.82 2.80
CA TRP A 139 -12.06 -8.75 4.27
C TRP A 139 -12.93 -7.61 4.80
N LEU A 140 -12.90 -6.44 4.16
CA LEU A 140 -13.80 -5.32 4.48
C LEU A 140 -15.27 -5.75 4.36
N LEU A 141 -15.64 -6.42 3.27
CA LEU A 141 -17.03 -6.87 3.09
C LEU A 141 -17.44 -7.93 4.12
N CYS A 142 -16.52 -8.82 4.53
CA CYS A 142 -16.77 -9.76 5.62
C CYS A 142 -17.01 -9.03 6.94
N ASP A 143 -16.15 -8.07 7.28
CA ASP A 143 -16.28 -7.22 8.46
C ASP A 143 -17.60 -6.43 8.47
N ARG A 144 -18.00 -5.84 7.33
CA ARG A 144 -19.30 -5.16 7.18
C ARG A 144 -20.51 -6.09 7.26
N LEU A 145 -20.32 -7.40 7.12
CA LEU A 145 -21.35 -8.42 7.28
C LEU A 145 -21.26 -9.18 8.62
N ALA A 146 -20.32 -8.81 9.49
CA ALA A 146 -20.00 -9.55 10.71
C ALA A 146 -19.71 -11.04 10.46
N ILE A 147 -19.09 -11.34 9.31
CA ILE A 147 -18.58 -12.67 8.98
C ILE A 147 -17.17 -12.79 9.56
N GLU A 148 -16.89 -13.92 10.19
CA GLU A 148 -15.61 -14.28 10.81
C GLU A 148 -14.95 -15.43 10.02
N PRO A 149 -14.28 -15.15 8.88
CA PRO A 149 -13.63 -16.19 8.09
C PRO A 149 -12.64 -16.97 8.94
N LEU A 150 -12.64 -18.30 8.81
CA LEU A 150 -11.71 -19.19 9.52
C LEU A 150 -11.76 -19.06 11.06
N GLY A 151 -12.83 -18.47 11.62
CA GLY A 151 -12.98 -18.25 13.06
C GLY A 151 -12.12 -17.11 13.61
N PHE A 152 -11.61 -16.22 12.75
CA PHE A 152 -10.89 -15.04 13.21
C PHE A 152 -11.80 -14.03 13.90
N SER A 153 -11.29 -13.41 14.97
CA SER A 153 -12.02 -12.37 15.69
C SER A 153 -12.34 -11.16 14.79
N PRO A 154 -13.43 -10.42 15.06
CA PRO A 154 -13.81 -9.24 14.27
C PRO A 154 -12.67 -8.22 14.11
N LEU A 155 -11.84 -8.07 15.15
CA LEU A 155 -10.67 -7.19 15.09
C LEU A 155 -9.65 -7.66 14.05
N ILE A 156 -9.35 -8.96 13.98
CA ILE A 156 -8.41 -9.51 12.98
C ILE A 156 -8.99 -9.38 11.56
N VAL A 157 -10.30 -9.58 11.39
CA VAL A 157 -10.97 -9.37 10.09
C VAL A 157 -10.77 -7.93 9.62
N LEU A 158 -11.06 -6.95 10.49
CA LEU A 158 -10.86 -5.54 10.20
C LEU A 158 -9.39 -5.21 9.93
N LEU A 159 -8.47 -5.63 10.81
CA LEU A 159 -7.04 -5.35 10.67
C LEU A 159 -6.46 -5.94 9.39
N THR A 160 -6.97 -7.09 8.93
CA THR A 160 -6.57 -7.67 7.65
C THR A 160 -7.00 -6.77 6.49
N ALA A 161 -8.22 -6.22 6.53
CA ALA A 161 -8.66 -5.23 5.55
C ALA A 161 -7.74 -3.99 5.56
N VAL A 162 -7.40 -3.45 6.75
CA VAL A 162 -6.45 -2.34 6.89
C VAL A 162 -5.07 -2.69 6.32
N HIS A 163 -4.55 -3.87 6.65
CA HIS A 163 -3.20 -4.29 6.27
C HIS A 163 -3.04 -4.36 4.75
N PHE A 164 -4.01 -4.93 4.04
CA PHE A 164 -3.96 -5.00 2.57
C PHE A 164 -4.11 -3.63 1.88
N HIS A 165 -4.74 -2.64 2.51
CA HIS A 165 -4.81 -1.26 2.01
C HIS A 165 -3.58 -0.42 2.34
N HIS A 166 -2.72 -0.86 3.27
CA HIS A 166 -1.49 -0.18 3.65
C HIS A 166 -0.25 -0.97 3.23
N ALA A 167 0.08 -2.05 3.94
CA ALA A 167 1.22 -2.90 3.61
C ALA A 167 1.02 -3.61 2.25
N GLY A 168 -0.22 -3.98 1.90
CA GLY A 168 -0.52 -4.56 0.59
C GLY A 168 -0.52 -3.56 -0.57
N PHE A 169 -0.59 -2.25 -0.31
CA PHE A 169 -0.64 -1.23 -1.35
C PHE A 169 0.60 -0.32 -1.32
N THR A 170 0.73 0.48 -0.26
CA THR A 170 1.72 1.54 -0.15
C THR A 170 3.16 1.03 -0.19
N LEU A 171 3.44 -0.08 0.49
CA LEU A 171 4.77 -0.70 0.50
C LEU A 171 5.20 -1.22 -0.88
N PRO A 172 4.43 -2.10 -1.55
CA PRO A 172 4.80 -2.59 -2.87
C PRO A 172 4.84 -1.49 -3.95
N ILE A 173 3.91 -0.52 -3.92
CA ILE A 173 3.99 0.64 -4.83
C ILE A 173 5.29 1.42 -4.57
N SER A 174 5.63 1.72 -3.31
CA SER A 174 6.87 2.44 -2.98
C SER A 174 8.12 1.65 -3.37
N ALA A 175 8.12 0.32 -3.21
CA ALA A 175 9.23 -0.53 -3.60
C ALA A 175 9.46 -0.52 -5.12
N GLY A 176 8.39 -0.56 -5.92
CA GLY A 176 8.51 -0.46 -7.37
C GLY A 176 8.93 0.94 -7.84
N LEU A 177 8.38 2.01 -7.25
CA LEU A 177 8.80 3.39 -7.53
C LEU A 177 10.27 3.63 -7.13
N LEU A 178 10.74 3.01 -6.05
CA LEU A 178 12.15 3.02 -5.67
C LEU A 178 13.03 2.38 -6.75
N GLY A 179 12.58 1.25 -7.30
CA GLY A 179 13.21 0.59 -8.44
C GLY A 179 13.33 1.49 -9.67
N ARG A 180 12.25 2.18 -10.03
CA ARG A 180 12.24 3.17 -11.12
C ARG A 180 13.19 4.33 -10.85
N ALA A 181 13.23 4.83 -9.61
CA ALA A 181 14.05 5.99 -9.23
C ALA A 181 15.56 5.67 -9.18
N MET A 182 15.92 4.42 -8.92
CA MET A 182 17.31 3.97 -8.81
C MET A 182 17.49 2.63 -9.54
N PRO A 183 17.48 2.64 -10.88
CA PRO A 183 17.57 1.43 -11.69
C PRO A 183 18.91 0.71 -11.48
N GLN A 184 18.94 -0.58 -11.84
CA GLN A 184 20.15 -1.45 -11.80
C GLN A 184 20.73 -1.72 -10.40
N ARG A 185 19.94 -1.52 -9.34
CA ARG A 185 20.35 -1.77 -7.95
C ARG A 185 19.70 -3.06 -7.44
N GLU A 186 20.50 -4.11 -7.34
CA GLU A 186 20.02 -5.45 -6.97
C GLU A 186 19.23 -5.50 -5.64
N PRO A 187 19.64 -4.81 -4.56
CA PRO A 187 18.88 -4.85 -3.30
C PRO A 187 17.45 -4.32 -3.44
N TRP A 188 17.22 -3.29 -4.28
CA TRP A 188 15.89 -2.71 -4.45
C TRP A 188 14.97 -3.63 -5.23
N ARG A 189 15.53 -4.29 -6.26
CA ARG A 189 14.81 -5.29 -7.05
C ARG A 189 14.46 -6.52 -6.22
N ALA A 190 15.42 -7.05 -5.47
CA ALA A 190 15.19 -8.17 -4.56
C ALA A 190 14.13 -7.82 -3.51
N ALA A 191 14.18 -6.62 -2.92
CA ALA A 191 13.18 -6.16 -1.97
C ALA A 191 11.78 -5.99 -2.59
N ALA A 192 11.69 -5.41 -3.79
CA ALA A 192 10.43 -5.24 -4.50
C ALA A 192 9.74 -6.59 -4.74
N VAL A 193 10.49 -7.58 -5.26
CA VAL A 193 9.99 -8.95 -5.46
C VAL A 193 9.68 -9.63 -4.11
N GLY A 194 10.56 -9.44 -3.11
CA GLY A 194 10.39 -9.96 -1.76
C GLY A 194 9.07 -9.53 -1.12
N VAL A 195 8.69 -8.25 -1.21
CA VAL A 195 7.41 -7.74 -0.70
C VAL A 195 6.22 -8.48 -1.31
N VAL A 196 6.26 -8.78 -2.62
CA VAL A 196 5.17 -9.47 -3.31
C VAL A 196 4.93 -10.87 -2.77
N PHE A 197 5.98 -11.58 -2.38
CA PHE A 197 5.84 -12.92 -1.82
C PHE A 197 5.63 -12.93 -0.30
N ALA A 198 6.18 -11.95 0.40
CA ALA A 198 6.11 -11.90 1.86
C ALA A 198 4.68 -11.69 2.37
N VAL A 199 3.90 -10.80 1.74
CA VAL A 199 2.52 -10.50 2.17
C VAL A 199 1.61 -11.74 2.11
N PRO A 200 1.52 -12.49 0.99
CA PRO A 200 0.78 -13.76 0.96
C PRO A 200 1.33 -14.79 1.95
N LEU A 201 2.65 -14.86 2.14
CA LEU A 201 3.26 -15.83 3.05
C LEU A 201 2.86 -15.60 4.51
N VAL A 202 2.76 -14.34 4.94
CA VAL A 202 2.21 -13.99 6.27
C VAL A 202 0.77 -14.46 6.40
N ALA A 203 -0.08 -14.19 5.41
CA ALA A 203 -1.48 -14.61 5.43
C ALA A 203 -1.66 -16.14 5.49
N VAL A 204 -0.84 -16.89 4.75
CA VAL A 204 -0.78 -18.36 4.84
C VAL A 204 -0.24 -18.81 6.21
N GLY A 205 0.75 -18.11 6.75
CA GLY A 205 1.32 -18.39 8.06
C GLY A 205 0.29 -18.33 9.18
N ILE A 206 -0.45 -17.22 9.27
CA ILE A 206 -1.50 -17.00 10.28
C ILE A 206 -2.55 -18.13 10.25
N THR A 207 -2.81 -18.72 9.08
CA THR A 207 -3.83 -19.76 8.91
C THR A 207 -3.31 -21.18 9.10
N VAL A 208 -2.04 -21.45 8.82
CA VAL A 208 -1.51 -22.82 8.71
C VAL A 208 -0.40 -23.14 9.71
N SER A 209 0.51 -22.19 10.00
CA SER A 209 1.68 -22.48 10.83
C SER A 209 2.35 -21.20 11.39
N PRO A 210 2.57 -21.12 12.71
CA PRO A 210 3.34 -20.04 13.33
C PRO A 210 4.77 -19.89 12.78
N LEU A 211 5.40 -20.99 12.34
CA LEU A 211 6.72 -20.94 11.73
C LEU A 211 6.68 -20.25 10.36
N ILE A 212 5.65 -20.55 9.55
CA ILE A 212 5.46 -19.88 8.25
C ILE A 212 5.16 -18.40 8.48
N GLU A 213 4.36 -18.09 9.51
CA GLU A 213 4.03 -16.71 9.89
C GLU A 213 5.27 -15.89 10.25
N VAL A 214 6.13 -16.39 11.15
CA VAL A 214 7.34 -15.66 11.55
C VAL A 214 8.32 -15.53 10.38
N VAL A 215 8.46 -16.56 9.55
CA VAL A 215 9.33 -16.50 8.35
C VAL A 215 8.81 -15.46 7.35
N GLY A 216 7.50 -15.45 7.07
CA GLY A 216 6.87 -14.46 6.21
C GLY A 216 6.99 -13.04 6.78
N SER A 217 6.85 -12.89 8.10
CA SER A 217 6.97 -11.62 8.79
C SER A 217 8.40 -11.09 8.74
N LEU A 218 9.41 -11.94 8.98
CA LEU A 218 10.82 -11.56 8.88
C LEU A 218 11.24 -11.24 7.44
N LEU A 219 10.68 -11.94 6.45
CA LEU A 219 10.87 -11.60 5.03
C LEU A 219 10.26 -10.22 4.72
N THR A 220 9.06 -9.94 5.24
CA THR A 220 8.41 -8.62 5.11
C THR A 220 9.27 -7.53 5.73
N VAL A 221 9.74 -7.74 6.96
CA VAL A 221 10.64 -6.83 7.68
C VAL A 221 11.92 -6.57 6.88
N THR A 222 12.56 -7.62 6.37
CA THR A 222 13.82 -7.48 5.60
C THR A 222 13.61 -6.69 4.31
N ALA A 223 12.55 -7.02 3.56
CA ALA A 223 12.23 -6.33 2.32
C ALA A 223 11.86 -4.86 2.57
N ALA A 224 11.01 -4.60 3.56
CA ALA A 224 10.59 -3.25 3.92
C ALA A 224 11.73 -2.39 4.50
N VAL A 225 12.62 -2.97 5.33
CA VAL A 225 13.84 -2.30 5.79
C VAL A 225 14.71 -1.90 4.59
N THR A 226 14.85 -2.80 3.62
CA THR A 226 15.60 -2.52 2.39
C THR A 226 14.97 -1.37 1.60
N VAL A 227 13.64 -1.32 1.48
CA VAL A 227 12.92 -0.18 0.90
C VAL A 227 13.18 1.11 1.70
N GLY A 228 13.13 1.06 3.03
CA GLY A 228 13.39 2.21 3.90
C GLY A 228 14.80 2.79 3.74
N VAL A 229 15.82 1.93 3.72
CA VAL A 229 17.21 2.32 3.39
C VAL A 229 17.29 2.91 1.98
N GLY A 230 16.56 2.33 1.03
CA GLY A 230 16.44 2.88 -0.32
C GLY A 230 15.87 4.29 -0.34
N MET A 231 14.82 4.57 0.43
CA MET A 231 14.23 5.90 0.51
C MET A 231 15.17 6.95 1.14
N LEU A 232 16.00 6.53 2.11
CA LEU A 232 17.08 7.37 2.66
C LEU A 232 18.20 7.63 1.63
N ARG A 233 18.54 6.64 0.80
CA ARG A 233 19.51 6.84 -0.30
C ARG A 233 18.94 7.71 -1.42
N ARG A 234 17.65 7.57 -1.70
CA ARG A 234 16.95 8.44 -2.66
C ARG A 234 17.00 9.89 -2.20
N SER A 235 16.77 10.17 -0.91
CA SER A 235 16.77 11.55 -0.42
C SER A 235 18.10 12.28 -0.62
N THR A 236 19.23 11.57 -0.62
CA THR A 236 20.54 12.18 -0.89
C THR A 236 20.85 12.31 -2.38
N SER A 237 20.08 11.64 -3.24
CA SER A 237 20.23 11.67 -4.70
C SER A 237 19.29 12.66 -5.39
N LEU A 238 18.31 13.20 -4.65
CA LEU A 238 17.38 14.21 -5.16
C LEU A 238 18.06 15.60 -5.21
N PRO A 239 17.61 16.50 -6.12
CA PRO A 239 18.10 17.86 -6.16
C PRO A 239 17.92 18.58 -4.81
N PRO A 240 18.85 19.46 -4.41
CA PRO A 240 18.78 20.17 -3.13
C PRO A 240 17.61 21.17 -3.07
N THR A 241 17.09 21.61 -4.21
CA THR A 241 15.96 22.53 -4.31
C THR A 241 14.91 22.02 -5.32
N PRO A 242 13.62 21.94 -4.92
CA PRO A 242 13.11 22.10 -3.56
C PRO A 242 13.52 20.96 -2.62
N LEU A 243 13.78 21.26 -1.35
CA LEU A 243 14.22 20.27 -0.33
C LEU A 243 13.10 19.30 0.09
N LEU A 244 11.84 19.70 -0.07
CA LEU A 244 10.69 18.99 0.49
C LEU A 244 10.59 17.51 0.08
N PRO A 245 10.74 17.10 -1.21
CA PRO A 245 10.67 15.70 -1.60
C PRO A 245 11.79 14.85 -0.97
N ALA A 246 12.99 15.41 -0.82
CA ALA A 246 14.11 14.75 -0.17
C ALA A 246 13.85 14.55 1.33
N LEU A 247 13.38 15.58 2.04
CA LEU A 247 13.03 15.49 3.45
C LEU A 247 11.91 14.46 3.70
N LEU A 248 10.85 14.48 2.89
CA LEU A 248 9.74 13.53 3.01
C LEU A 248 10.20 12.10 2.72
N SER A 249 11.06 11.89 1.71
CA SER A 249 11.64 10.57 1.42
C SER A 249 12.50 10.07 2.58
N ALA A 250 13.31 10.94 3.20
CA ALA A 250 14.15 10.59 4.32
C ALA A 250 13.32 10.21 5.55
N LEU A 251 12.33 11.04 5.90
CA LEU A 251 11.47 10.82 7.06
C LEU A 251 10.60 9.56 6.88
N ALA A 252 10.04 9.35 5.69
CA ALA A 252 9.30 8.13 5.37
C ALA A 252 10.18 6.88 5.48
N GLY A 253 11.42 6.94 4.98
CA GLY A 253 12.40 5.85 5.12
C GLY A 253 12.72 5.56 6.58
N ALA A 254 12.98 6.58 7.39
CA ALA A 254 13.26 6.44 8.82
C ALA A 254 12.07 5.85 9.61
N CYS A 255 10.85 6.32 9.33
CA CYS A 255 9.63 5.78 9.92
C CYS A 255 9.41 4.31 9.53
N LEU A 256 9.68 3.94 8.27
CA LEU A 256 9.58 2.56 7.83
C LEU A 256 10.57 1.67 8.58
N LEU A 257 11.82 2.10 8.75
CA LEU A 257 12.82 1.37 9.54
C LEU A 257 12.34 1.15 10.98
N ALA A 258 11.89 2.20 11.65
CA ALA A 258 11.38 2.12 13.02
C ALA A 258 10.18 1.17 13.13
N ALA A 259 9.20 1.30 12.22
CA ALA A 259 8.02 0.43 12.20
C ALA A 259 8.38 -1.04 11.98
N MET A 260 9.35 -1.34 11.12
CA MET A 260 9.77 -2.71 10.83
C MET A 260 10.60 -3.34 11.95
N MET A 261 11.39 -2.58 12.70
CA MET A 261 12.04 -3.09 13.92
C MET A 261 11.00 -3.50 14.97
N PHE A 262 9.93 -2.71 15.11
CA PHE A 262 8.83 -3.03 16.01
C PHE A 262 8.08 -4.28 15.56
N ALA A 263 7.77 -4.40 14.26
CA ALA A 263 7.12 -5.59 13.69
C ALA A 263 7.98 -6.86 13.78
N GLY A 264 9.29 -6.74 13.58
CA GLY A 264 10.23 -7.87 13.74
C GLY A 264 10.27 -8.36 15.18
N SER A 265 10.29 -7.44 16.14
CA SER A 265 10.23 -7.77 17.57
C SER A 265 8.94 -8.50 17.91
N TYR A 266 7.80 -7.99 17.41
CA TYR A 266 6.49 -8.62 17.59
C TYR A 266 6.43 -10.04 17.03
N ALA A 267 6.84 -10.23 15.77
CA ALA A 267 6.79 -11.55 15.12
C ALA A 267 7.66 -12.59 15.83
N ILE A 268 8.85 -12.19 16.30
CA ILE A 268 9.72 -13.07 17.09
C ILE A 268 9.07 -13.36 18.44
N GLY A 269 8.55 -12.34 19.13
CA GLY A 269 7.92 -12.48 20.44
C GLY A 269 6.70 -13.39 20.44
N GLU A 270 5.80 -13.23 19.46
CA GLU A 270 4.66 -14.14 19.26
C GLU A 270 5.14 -15.59 19.04
N TYR A 271 6.14 -15.78 18.17
CA TYR A 271 6.67 -17.10 17.87
C TYR A 271 7.35 -17.77 19.07
N THR A 272 8.06 -17.00 19.92
CA THR A 272 8.74 -17.52 21.11
C THR A 272 7.85 -17.59 22.35
N GLY A 273 6.57 -17.19 22.25
CA GLY A 273 5.63 -17.18 23.37
C GLY A 273 5.89 -16.07 24.39
N THR A 274 6.61 -15.01 24.00
CA THR A 274 6.87 -13.80 24.80
C THR A 274 6.45 -12.57 24.01
N PRO A 275 5.14 -12.31 23.85
CA PRO A 275 4.62 -11.20 23.05
C PRO A 275 5.21 -9.85 23.49
N TRP A 276 6.04 -9.26 22.65
CA TRP A 276 6.53 -7.91 22.85
C TRP A 276 6.89 -7.29 21.50
N PRO A 277 6.34 -6.11 21.17
CA PRO A 277 5.30 -5.36 21.88
C PRO A 277 3.94 -6.09 21.92
N ASP A 278 3.00 -5.67 22.76
CA ASP A 278 1.64 -6.25 22.76
C ASP A 278 0.85 -5.83 21.50
N ILE A 279 -0.24 -6.54 21.20
CA ILE A 279 -1.08 -6.26 20.01
C ILE A 279 -1.69 -4.85 20.01
N GLY A 280 -2.02 -4.29 21.17
CA GLY A 280 -2.51 -2.92 21.29
C GLY A 280 -1.45 -1.91 20.86
N SER A 281 -0.22 -2.10 21.35
CA SER A 281 0.96 -1.31 20.93
C SER A 281 1.26 -1.48 19.44
N MET A 282 1.12 -2.68 18.87
CA MET A 282 1.28 -2.90 17.42
C MET A 282 0.26 -2.10 16.60
N ILE A 283 -1.01 -2.10 17.03
CA ILE A 283 -2.07 -1.35 16.36
C ILE A 283 -1.82 0.16 16.45
N GLN A 284 -1.49 0.66 17.64
CA GLN A 284 -1.38 2.10 17.89
C GLN A 284 -0.07 2.68 17.37
N LEU A 285 1.07 2.10 17.74
CA LEU A 285 2.38 2.67 17.43
C LEU A 285 2.84 2.25 16.04
N HIS A 286 2.96 0.94 15.77
CA HIS A 286 3.40 0.49 14.45
C HIS A 286 2.41 0.89 13.36
N GLY A 287 1.11 0.67 13.58
CA GLY A 287 0.08 1.10 12.64
C GLY A 287 0.16 2.59 12.28
N ALA A 288 0.26 3.47 13.28
CA ALA A 288 0.34 4.92 13.04
C ALA A 288 1.66 5.34 12.38
N VAL A 289 2.81 4.86 12.87
CA VAL A 289 4.13 5.19 12.29
C VAL A 289 4.23 4.69 10.85
N ASN A 290 3.68 3.51 10.55
CA ASN A 290 3.70 2.95 9.21
C ASN A 290 2.71 3.66 8.27
N ALA A 291 1.49 3.97 8.71
CA ALA A 291 0.48 4.62 7.87
C ALA A 291 0.75 6.12 7.65
N LEU A 292 1.04 6.86 8.72
CA LEU A 292 1.27 8.31 8.66
C LEU A 292 2.73 8.63 8.33
N GLY A 293 3.67 8.01 9.03
CA GLY A 293 5.10 8.27 8.86
C GLY A 293 5.63 7.74 7.54
N PHE A 294 5.53 6.43 7.29
CA PHE A 294 5.94 5.86 6.02
C PHE A 294 4.93 6.16 4.90
N GLY A 295 3.65 5.81 5.11
CA GLY A 295 2.65 5.82 4.05
C GLY A 295 2.33 7.20 3.49
N LEU A 296 1.90 8.13 4.35
CA LEU A 296 1.52 9.47 3.92
C LEU A 296 2.71 10.31 3.46
N LEU A 297 3.81 10.35 4.22
CA LEU A 297 5.00 11.11 3.82
C LEU A 297 5.66 10.51 2.57
N GLY A 298 5.71 9.18 2.47
CA GLY A 298 6.20 8.48 1.29
C GLY A 298 5.35 8.77 0.06
N ALA A 299 4.02 8.70 0.19
CA ALA A 299 3.11 9.03 -0.90
C ALA A 299 3.33 10.45 -1.42
N TRP A 300 3.50 11.44 -0.53
CA TRP A 300 3.85 12.80 -0.94
C TRP A 300 5.26 12.91 -1.56
N ALA A 301 6.26 12.21 -1.02
CA ALA A 301 7.61 12.19 -1.58
C ALA A 301 7.64 11.64 -3.02
N TRP A 302 6.85 10.61 -3.31
CA TRP A 302 6.69 10.07 -4.66
C TRP A 302 5.85 10.99 -5.53
N HIS A 303 4.80 11.59 -4.99
CA HIS A 303 3.92 12.49 -5.73
C HIS A 303 4.63 13.75 -6.25
N LEU A 304 5.47 14.34 -5.41
CA LEU A 304 6.19 15.59 -5.70
C LEU A 304 7.39 15.36 -6.63
N SER A 305 8.00 14.17 -6.59
CA SER A 305 9.15 13.81 -7.42
C SER A 305 9.01 12.38 -7.94
N PRO A 306 8.05 12.11 -8.85
CA PRO A 306 7.85 10.76 -9.36
C PRO A 306 8.99 10.38 -10.31
N PRO A 307 9.46 9.13 -10.26
CA PRO A 307 10.41 8.60 -11.24
C PRO A 307 9.73 8.35 -12.59
N ALA A 308 10.49 8.39 -13.68
CA ALA A 308 10.00 8.00 -15.01
C ALA A 308 9.77 6.47 -15.09
N SER A 309 8.84 6.01 -15.96
CA SER A 309 8.66 4.58 -16.20
C SER A 309 9.83 3.97 -17.00
N PRO A 310 10.16 2.67 -16.82
CA PRO A 310 11.18 1.98 -17.61
C PRO A 310 10.78 1.72 -19.08
N ARG A 311 10.70 2.76 -19.94
CA ARG A 311 10.84 2.71 -21.44
C ARG A 311 10.78 4.15 -21.97
N LYS A 312 11.72 4.73 -22.74
CA LYS A 312 12.86 4.27 -23.56
C LYS A 312 14.08 5.18 -23.32
N ILE A 313 15.23 4.61 -22.92
CA ILE A 313 16.53 5.08 -23.40
C ILE A 313 16.78 4.29 -24.69
N ALA A 314 16.14 4.71 -25.77
CA ALA A 314 16.31 4.15 -27.11
C ALA A 314 15.75 5.12 -28.15
N THR A 315 16.35 6.32 -28.18
CA THR A 315 16.44 7.23 -29.35
C THR A 315 17.48 8.28 -28.98
N ASN A 316 18.76 7.95 -29.16
CA ASN A 316 19.88 8.87 -29.36
C ASN A 316 21.15 8.03 -29.56
N GLU A 317 21.14 7.17 -30.58
CA GLU A 317 22.32 6.77 -31.36
C GLU A 317 21.88 6.62 -32.82
#